data_AF-A0A8K0QV86-F1
#
_entry.id   AF-A0A8K0QV86-F1
#
_cell.length_a   1.000
_cell.length_b   1.000
_cell.length_c   1.000
_cell.angle_alpha   90.00
_cell.angle_beta   90.00
_cell.angle_gamma   90.00
#
_symmetry.space_group_name_H-M   'P 1'
#
loop_
_entity.id
_entity.type
_entity.pdbx_description
1 polymer ?
#
loop_
_entity_poly.entity_id
_entity_poly.type
_entity_poly.pdbx_seq_one_letter_code
_entity_poly.pdbx_strand_id
1 'polypeptide(L)'
;MLESAIPPNLLRERKCPVSTPPNYQPPFPAYCARFSPETNDLVLAIIGVQIPTKAAFDPKSLATIKKFVTDAPVDIRASSWEVASVTDKHGAYNIAIFAYWPKTETQKKWGSESGFNTWWQSSDREHDGHGWFKEVFRPSIDRFETVFSNSEHPEGAANMQDKISGEIEQHAYWGSMRDRMAAAQDDELSGERLEQSKNSAATKRVRVPGKKNLCIIRSGQDWSDTLPEERALYLNTMHPVLVKGMTFLRDEGREIGCYANNLWDVVDPVSYEADKERTFGLGFFDDMKSLEYWSKSHQTHINIFGGFLMYAKKLNNVLSLRLFHEVYVLEEGQQEFEYIGCHKDTGMLVA
;
A
#
# COMPACT_ATOMS: atom_id res chain seq x y z
N MET A 1 27.01 6.24 10.95
CA MET A 1 27.35 5.00 10.23
C MET A 1 26.06 4.50 9.62
N LEU A 2 26.05 4.15 8.32
CA LEU A 2 24.83 3.65 7.67
C LEU A 2 24.47 2.27 8.22
N GLU A 3 23.18 2.03 8.41
CA GLU A 3 22.63 0.71 8.77
C GLU A 3 22.21 -0.06 7.51
N SER A 4 22.16 -1.40 7.61
CA SER A 4 21.42 -2.20 6.62
C SER A 4 19.92 -2.10 6.90
N ALA A 5 19.10 -1.97 5.85
CA ALA A 5 17.66 -2.01 5.95
C ALA A 5 17.14 -3.37 6.45
N ILE A 6 17.86 -4.47 6.18
CA ILE A 6 17.53 -5.79 6.71
C ILE A 6 18.02 -5.86 8.17
N PRO A 7 17.15 -6.08 9.16
CA PRO A 7 17.56 -6.15 10.55
C PRO A 7 18.35 -7.43 10.82
N PRO A 8 19.25 -7.45 11.83
CA PRO A 8 20.15 -8.59 12.08
C PRO A 8 19.46 -9.94 12.23
N ASN A 9 18.26 -9.99 12.81
CA ASN A 9 17.47 -11.21 13.00
C ASN A 9 16.88 -11.78 11.70
N LEU A 10 16.91 -11.04 10.59
CA LEU A 10 16.44 -11.49 9.27
C LEU A 10 17.58 -11.68 8.25
N LEU A 11 18.84 -11.51 8.66
CA LEU A 11 19.98 -11.76 7.79
C LEU A 11 20.11 -13.26 7.49
N ARG A 12 20.43 -13.57 6.23
CA ARG A 12 20.59 -14.94 5.72
C ARG A 12 21.84 -15.04 4.86
N GLU A 13 22.29 -16.26 4.59
CA GLU A 13 23.28 -16.48 3.54
C GLU A 13 22.68 -16.05 2.19
N ARG A 14 23.27 -15.02 1.59
CA ARG A 14 22.75 -14.44 0.35
C ARG A 14 23.09 -15.33 -0.85
N LYS A 15 22.06 -15.75 -1.58
CA LYS A 15 22.13 -16.52 -2.85
C LYS A 15 21.74 -15.68 -4.06
N CYS A 16 20.95 -14.63 -3.85
CA CYS A 16 20.55 -13.68 -4.89
C CYS A 16 21.41 -12.40 -4.82
N PRO A 17 21.93 -11.90 -5.95
CA PRO A 17 22.84 -10.75 -5.97
C PRO A 17 22.16 -9.47 -5.46
N VAL A 18 22.93 -8.59 -4.81
CA VAL A 18 22.49 -7.22 -4.52
C VAL A 18 22.61 -6.34 -5.76
N SER A 19 21.76 -5.31 -5.83
CA SER A 19 21.92 -4.22 -6.80
C SER A 19 22.73 -3.05 -6.23
N THR A 20 23.04 -3.05 -4.92
CA THR A 20 23.87 -2.03 -4.26
C THR A 20 25.22 -1.87 -4.98
N PRO A 21 25.56 -0.66 -5.45
CA PRO A 21 26.86 -0.39 -6.04
C PRO A 21 28.02 -0.60 -5.03
N PRO A 22 29.24 -0.95 -5.49
CA PRO A 22 30.41 -1.01 -4.63
C PRO A 22 30.69 0.33 -3.95
N ASN A 23 30.95 0.33 -2.64
CA ASN A 23 31.21 1.53 -1.83
C ASN A 23 30.10 2.59 -1.93
N TYR A 24 28.86 2.16 -2.09
CA TYR A 24 27.73 3.06 -2.26
C TYR A 24 27.51 3.95 -1.02
N GLN A 25 27.27 5.23 -1.27
CA GLN A 25 26.77 6.17 -0.27
C GLN A 25 25.50 6.80 -0.83
N PRO A 26 24.36 6.69 -0.13
CA PRO A 26 23.14 7.30 -0.60
C PRO A 26 23.25 8.84 -0.61
N PRO A 27 22.57 9.51 -1.56
CA PRO A 27 22.69 10.96 -1.77
C PRO A 27 21.96 11.82 -0.72
N PHE A 28 21.10 11.22 0.10
CA PHE A 28 20.32 11.86 1.17
C PHE A 28 19.96 10.79 2.22
N PRO A 29 19.53 11.14 3.44
CA PRO A 29 19.11 10.15 4.42
C PRO A 29 17.77 9.50 4.06
N ALA A 30 17.62 8.22 4.37
CA ALA A 30 16.35 7.53 4.41
C ALA A 30 16.34 6.52 5.57
N TYR A 31 15.14 6.13 5.98
CA TYR A 31 14.91 5.29 7.16
C TYR A 31 13.96 4.14 6.83
N CYS A 32 13.94 3.10 7.66
CA CYS A 32 12.95 2.02 7.60
C CYS A 32 12.40 1.70 8.98
N ALA A 33 11.20 1.13 9.03
CA ALA A 33 10.61 0.65 10.27
C ALA A 33 11.38 -0.56 10.81
N ARG A 34 11.57 -0.62 12.13
CA ARG A 34 12.09 -1.81 12.84
C ARG A 34 10.98 -2.38 13.70
N PHE A 35 10.58 -3.61 13.40
CA PHE A 35 9.63 -4.37 14.21
C PHE A 35 10.38 -5.23 15.22
N SER A 36 9.67 -5.66 16.27
CA SER A 36 10.19 -6.64 17.23
C SER A 36 10.77 -7.86 16.52
N PRO A 37 11.89 -8.44 16.99
CA PRO A 37 12.41 -9.70 16.49
C PRO A 37 11.42 -10.87 16.60
N GLU A 38 10.39 -10.74 17.44
CA GLU A 38 9.31 -11.72 17.61
C GLU A 38 8.14 -11.54 16.62
N THR A 39 8.15 -10.45 15.83
CA THR A 39 7.16 -10.20 14.78
C THR A 39 7.46 -11.09 13.58
N ASN A 40 6.64 -12.12 13.38
CA ASN A 40 6.79 -13.07 12.27
C ASN A 40 6.02 -12.64 11.02
N ASP A 41 4.88 -11.99 11.20
CA ASP A 41 4.01 -11.49 10.16
C ASP A 41 3.34 -10.19 10.61
N LEU A 42 2.58 -9.58 9.71
CA LEU A 42 1.67 -8.48 10.02
C LEU A 42 0.47 -8.56 9.09
N VAL A 43 -0.55 -7.73 9.32
CA VAL A 43 -1.73 -7.69 8.46
C VAL A 43 -2.03 -6.26 8.05
N LEU A 44 -2.33 -6.06 6.77
CA LEU A 44 -3.09 -4.92 6.26
C LEU A 44 -4.43 -5.47 5.75
N ALA A 45 -5.54 -5.00 6.33
CA ALA A 45 -6.88 -5.23 5.78
C ALA A 45 -7.44 -3.92 5.21
N ILE A 46 -7.85 -3.95 3.94
CA ILE A 46 -8.55 -2.88 3.26
C ILE A 46 -10.00 -3.31 3.13
N ILE A 47 -10.89 -2.62 3.83
CA ILE A 47 -12.32 -2.96 3.88
C ILE A 47 -13.11 -1.73 3.51
N GLY A 48 -13.86 -1.78 2.42
CA GLY A 48 -14.48 -0.60 1.85
C GLY A 48 -15.81 -0.82 1.15
N VAL A 49 -16.37 0.31 0.76
CA VAL A 49 -17.61 0.41 -0.01
C VAL A 49 -17.32 1.04 -1.36
N GLN A 50 -18.05 0.59 -2.38
CA GLN A 50 -18.05 1.14 -3.72
C GLN A 50 -19.45 1.67 -4.04
N ILE A 51 -19.53 2.94 -4.41
CA ILE A 51 -20.79 3.68 -4.62
C ILE A 51 -20.72 4.37 -5.97
N PRO A 52 -21.84 4.60 -6.68
CA PRO A 52 -21.81 5.18 -8.02
C PRO A 52 -21.10 6.54 -8.13
N THR A 53 -21.19 7.40 -7.11
CA THR A 53 -20.53 8.72 -7.07
C THR A 53 -20.27 9.18 -5.63
N LYS A 54 -19.37 10.15 -5.42
CA LYS A 54 -19.13 10.77 -4.10
C LYS A 54 -20.41 11.41 -3.54
N ALA A 55 -21.23 12.02 -4.39
CA ALA A 55 -22.49 12.66 -3.98
C ALA A 55 -23.54 11.67 -3.44
N ALA A 56 -23.44 10.40 -3.83
CA ALA A 56 -24.32 9.33 -3.36
C ALA A 56 -23.79 8.61 -2.10
N PHE A 57 -22.64 9.04 -1.56
CA PHE A 57 -22.08 8.42 -0.36
C PHE A 57 -22.95 8.70 0.87
N ASP A 58 -23.45 7.63 1.49
CA ASP A 58 -24.02 7.66 2.83
C ASP A 58 -22.94 7.24 3.85
N PRO A 59 -22.51 8.14 4.76
CA PRO A 59 -21.60 7.83 5.87
C PRO A 59 -21.94 6.57 6.68
N LYS A 60 -23.22 6.19 6.76
CA LYS A 60 -23.66 4.97 7.46
C LYS A 60 -23.10 3.69 6.83
N SER A 61 -22.81 3.72 5.53
CA SER A 61 -22.26 2.57 4.79
C SER A 61 -20.88 2.19 5.33
N LEU A 62 -20.03 3.17 5.66
CA LEU A 62 -18.71 2.90 6.24
C LEU A 62 -18.73 2.79 7.78
N ALA A 63 -19.69 3.44 8.43
CA ALA A 63 -19.79 3.49 9.90
C ALA A 63 -19.82 2.09 10.55
N THR A 64 -20.43 1.10 9.89
CA THR A 64 -20.47 -0.27 10.39
C THR A 64 -19.09 -0.93 10.40
N ILE A 65 -18.33 -0.82 9.30
CA ILE A 65 -16.96 -1.33 9.22
C ILE A 65 -16.09 -0.61 10.27
N LYS A 66 -16.21 0.72 10.34
CA LYS A 66 -15.49 1.54 11.31
C LYS A 66 -15.73 1.06 12.73
N LYS A 67 -16.99 0.78 13.09
CA LYS A 67 -17.36 0.26 14.40
C LYS A 67 -16.66 -1.06 14.73
N PHE A 68 -16.62 -2.01 13.78
CA PHE A 68 -15.90 -3.27 14.00
C PHE A 68 -14.41 -3.04 14.28
N VAL A 69 -13.79 -2.06 13.61
CA VAL A 69 -12.38 -1.73 13.80
C VAL A 69 -12.14 -0.95 15.10
N THR A 70 -13.00 0.02 15.45
CA THR A 70 -12.78 0.93 16.60
C THR A 70 -13.27 0.40 17.93
N ASP A 71 -14.34 -0.40 17.93
CA ASP A 71 -15.02 -0.82 19.17
C ASP A 71 -14.57 -2.20 19.64
N ALA A 72 -13.75 -2.91 18.85
CA ALA A 72 -13.22 -4.22 19.22
C ALA A 72 -12.41 -4.15 20.54
N PRO A 73 -12.39 -5.21 21.36
CA PRO A 73 -11.50 -5.32 22.52
C PRO A 73 -10.04 -5.01 22.17
N VAL A 74 -9.33 -4.33 23.09
CA VAL A 74 -7.96 -3.80 22.84
C VAL A 74 -6.98 -4.88 22.39
N ASP A 75 -7.11 -6.10 22.90
CA ASP A 75 -6.25 -7.25 22.61
C ASP A 75 -6.44 -7.84 21.20
N ILE A 76 -7.57 -7.55 20.55
CA ILE A 76 -7.85 -7.98 19.17
C ILE A 76 -8.01 -6.81 18.19
N ARG A 77 -8.05 -5.56 18.68
CA ARG A 77 -8.22 -4.37 17.86
C ARG A 77 -7.04 -4.16 16.90
N ALA A 78 -7.31 -3.55 15.75
CA ALA A 78 -6.24 -3.04 14.89
C ALA A 78 -5.37 -2.06 15.67
N SER A 79 -4.04 -2.17 15.51
CA SER A 79 -3.09 -1.28 16.18
C SER A 79 -3.11 0.13 15.59
N SER A 80 -3.33 0.23 14.29
CA SER A 80 -3.55 1.50 13.60
C SER A 80 -4.57 1.33 12.49
N TRP A 81 -5.24 2.42 12.14
CA TRP A 81 -6.12 2.46 10.98
C TRP A 81 -6.27 3.88 10.47
N GLU A 82 -6.66 3.99 9.21
CA GLU A 82 -7.00 5.25 8.56
C GLU A 82 -8.12 5.04 7.55
N VAL A 83 -8.70 6.14 7.07
CA VAL A 83 -9.72 6.11 6.02
C VAL A 83 -9.16 6.80 4.80
N ALA A 84 -9.38 6.19 3.64
CA ALA A 84 -9.01 6.80 2.38
C ALA A 84 -10.13 6.63 1.35
N SER A 85 -10.19 7.54 0.39
CA SER A 85 -11.16 7.48 -0.70
C SER A 85 -10.53 7.73 -2.07
N VAL A 86 -11.19 7.25 -3.11
CA VAL A 86 -10.80 7.47 -4.51
C VAL A 86 -12.02 7.39 -5.41
N THR A 87 -12.03 8.19 -6.48
CA THR A 87 -12.92 7.96 -7.61
C THR A 87 -12.15 7.20 -8.69
N ASP A 88 -12.58 5.98 -9.00
CA ASP A 88 -11.88 5.14 -9.97
C ASP A 88 -12.13 5.56 -11.43
N LYS A 89 -11.51 4.84 -12.39
CA LYS A 89 -11.62 5.14 -13.82
C LYS A 89 -13.04 5.01 -14.39
N HIS A 90 -13.95 4.33 -13.68
CA HIS A 90 -15.36 4.21 -14.06
C HIS A 90 -16.24 5.27 -13.41
N GLY A 91 -15.64 6.19 -12.63
CA GLY A 91 -16.36 7.23 -11.91
C GLY A 91 -16.99 6.77 -10.61
N ALA A 92 -16.81 5.50 -10.21
CA ALA A 92 -17.33 5.01 -8.95
C ALA A 92 -16.47 5.52 -7.79
N TYR A 93 -17.13 5.96 -6.72
CA TYR A 93 -16.49 6.41 -5.50
C TYR A 93 -16.27 5.24 -4.56
N ASN A 94 -15.02 5.03 -4.20
CA ASN A 94 -14.59 4.00 -3.27
C ASN A 94 -14.08 4.68 -2.01
N ILE A 95 -14.51 4.21 -0.85
CA ILE A 95 -13.99 4.66 0.44
C ILE A 95 -13.77 3.44 1.33
N ALA A 96 -12.60 3.37 1.97
CA ALA A 96 -12.16 2.18 2.68
C ALA A 96 -11.42 2.53 3.97
N ILE A 97 -11.48 1.59 4.91
CA ILE A 97 -10.63 1.57 6.09
C ILE A 97 -9.43 0.69 5.79
N PHE A 98 -8.24 1.27 5.99
CA PHE A 98 -6.96 0.58 5.95
C PHE A 98 -6.57 0.32 7.40
N ALA A 99 -6.63 -0.94 7.84
CA ALA A 99 -6.41 -1.32 9.23
C ALA A 99 -5.24 -2.32 9.34
N TYR A 100 -4.39 -2.09 10.34
CA TYR A 100 -3.16 -2.85 10.55
C TYR A 100 -3.21 -3.66 11.84
N TRP A 101 -2.78 -4.92 11.76
CA TRP A 101 -2.58 -5.79 12.94
C TRP A 101 -1.13 -6.29 12.98
N PRO A 102 -0.59 -6.49 14.19
CA PRO A 102 0.79 -6.92 14.36
C PRO A 102 0.97 -8.43 14.10
N LYS A 103 -0.12 -9.20 14.00
CA LYS A 103 -0.11 -10.65 13.78
C LYS A 103 -1.36 -11.14 13.05
N THR A 104 -1.22 -12.16 12.20
CA THR A 104 -2.35 -12.81 11.52
C THR A 104 -3.38 -13.38 12.50
N GLU A 105 -2.94 -14.00 13.59
CA GLU A 105 -3.86 -14.60 14.57
C GLU A 105 -4.75 -13.55 15.22
N THR A 106 -4.21 -12.36 15.52
CA THR A 106 -4.97 -11.26 16.12
C THR A 106 -6.05 -10.76 15.16
N GLN A 107 -5.74 -10.59 13.87
CA GLN A 107 -6.73 -10.21 12.87
C GLN A 107 -7.82 -11.27 12.69
N LYS A 108 -7.46 -12.56 12.72
CA LYS A 108 -8.45 -13.65 12.63
C LYS A 108 -9.37 -13.68 13.84
N LYS A 109 -8.82 -13.52 15.06
CA LYS A 109 -9.60 -13.39 16.30
C LYS A 109 -10.52 -12.18 16.27
N TRP A 110 -10.03 -11.03 15.80
CA TRP A 110 -10.86 -9.86 15.54
C TRP A 110 -12.04 -10.20 14.64
N GLY A 111 -11.78 -10.83 13.50
CA GLY A 111 -12.83 -11.21 12.55
C GLY A 111 -13.93 -12.07 13.20
N SER A 112 -13.55 -13.03 14.04
CA SER A 112 -14.52 -13.90 14.73
C SER A 112 -15.22 -13.23 15.92
N GLU A 113 -14.45 -12.64 16.84
CA GLU A 113 -14.95 -12.20 18.16
C GLU A 113 -15.63 -10.83 18.10
N SER A 114 -15.28 -9.97 17.14
CA SER A 114 -16.00 -8.71 16.92
C SER A 114 -17.38 -8.90 16.29
N GLY A 115 -17.65 -10.09 15.72
CA GLY A 115 -18.82 -10.36 14.88
C GLY A 115 -18.69 -9.89 13.43
N PHE A 116 -17.54 -9.33 13.04
CA PHE A 116 -17.29 -8.88 11.66
C PHE A 116 -17.50 -10.00 10.63
N ASN A 117 -16.96 -11.20 10.88
CA ASN A 117 -17.12 -12.33 9.95
C ASN A 117 -18.59 -12.70 9.74
N THR A 118 -19.38 -12.74 10.81
CA THR A 118 -20.82 -13.02 10.72
C THR A 118 -21.53 -11.94 9.91
N TRP A 119 -21.22 -10.67 10.16
CA TRP A 119 -21.79 -9.55 9.41
C TRP A 119 -21.41 -9.57 7.92
N TRP A 120 -20.15 -9.87 7.61
CA TRP A 120 -19.62 -9.91 6.25
C TRP A 120 -20.19 -11.08 5.43
N GLN A 121 -20.41 -12.23 6.06
CA GLN A 121 -20.96 -13.43 5.42
C GLN A 121 -22.50 -13.40 5.29
N SER A 122 -23.19 -12.43 5.89
CA SER A 122 -24.64 -12.29 5.70
C SER A 122 -24.97 -12.01 4.23
N SER A 123 -26.04 -12.64 3.73
CA SER A 123 -26.60 -12.36 2.41
C SER A 123 -27.13 -10.93 2.29
N ASP A 124 -27.40 -10.25 3.40
CA ASP A 124 -27.83 -8.85 3.40
C ASP A 124 -26.85 -7.96 2.63
N ARG A 125 -25.54 -8.26 2.68
CA ARG A 125 -24.50 -7.52 1.95
C ARG A 125 -24.74 -7.48 0.44
N GLU A 126 -25.41 -8.49 -0.11
CA GLU A 126 -25.76 -8.57 -1.53
C GLU A 126 -26.96 -7.68 -1.92
N HIS A 127 -27.66 -7.13 -0.92
CA HIS A 127 -28.88 -6.33 -1.07
C HIS A 127 -28.74 -4.89 -0.58
N ASP A 128 -27.59 -4.49 -0.04
CA ASP A 128 -27.35 -3.14 0.51
C ASP A 128 -27.31 -2.01 -0.55
N GLY A 129 -27.43 -2.34 -1.84
CA GLY A 129 -27.54 -1.36 -2.94
C GLY A 129 -26.23 -0.65 -3.32
N HIS A 130 -25.11 -1.05 -2.72
CA HIS A 130 -23.76 -0.61 -3.05
C HIS A 130 -22.80 -1.81 -3.02
N GLY A 131 -21.59 -1.60 -3.54
CA GLY A 131 -20.55 -2.62 -3.52
C GLY A 131 -19.81 -2.65 -2.19
N TRP A 132 -19.36 -3.82 -1.78
CA TRP A 132 -18.43 -4.03 -0.67
C TRP A 132 -17.19 -4.75 -1.16
N PHE A 133 -16.02 -4.39 -0.63
CA PHE A 133 -14.79 -5.13 -0.90
C PHE A 133 -13.97 -5.31 0.38
N LYS A 134 -13.25 -6.42 0.41
CA LYS A 134 -12.32 -6.80 1.47
C LYS A 134 -11.08 -7.40 0.81
N GLU A 135 -9.95 -6.73 1.01
CA GLU A 135 -8.63 -7.13 0.50
C GLU A 135 -7.68 -7.22 1.70
N VAL A 136 -7.20 -8.42 2.03
CA VAL A 136 -6.37 -8.65 3.23
C VAL A 136 -5.02 -9.23 2.85
N PHE A 137 -3.95 -8.59 3.31
CA PHE A 137 -2.56 -8.94 3.05
C PHE A 137 -1.88 -9.37 4.34
N ARG A 138 -1.21 -10.52 4.33
CA ARG A 138 -0.59 -11.15 5.50
C ARG A 138 0.86 -11.51 5.23
N PRO A 139 1.74 -10.54 4.89
CA PRO A 139 3.13 -10.84 4.60
C PRO A 139 3.81 -11.44 5.85
N SER A 140 4.70 -12.40 5.63
CA SER A 140 5.76 -12.64 6.61
C SER A 140 6.70 -11.44 6.63
N ILE A 141 7.33 -11.17 7.78
CA ILE A 141 8.11 -9.95 7.98
C ILE A 141 9.29 -9.82 7.01
N ASP A 142 9.80 -10.94 6.49
CA ASP A 142 10.88 -10.98 5.50
C ASP A 142 10.43 -10.63 4.07
N ARG A 143 9.13 -10.64 3.80
CA ARG A 143 8.49 -10.34 2.51
C ARG A 143 7.79 -8.98 2.50
N PHE A 144 8.23 -8.11 3.40
CA PHE A 144 7.76 -6.76 3.60
C PHE A 144 8.96 -5.82 3.72
N GLU A 145 8.88 -4.66 3.09
CA GLU A 145 9.88 -3.61 3.26
C GLU A 145 9.23 -2.23 3.33
N THR A 146 9.91 -1.30 3.98
CA THR A 146 9.48 0.09 4.11
C THR A 146 10.65 1.03 3.86
N VAL A 147 10.35 2.22 3.33
CA VAL A 147 11.30 3.33 3.30
C VAL A 147 10.58 4.65 3.58
N PHE A 148 11.24 5.54 4.33
CA PHE A 148 10.72 6.85 4.72
C PHE A 148 11.78 7.93 4.47
N SER A 149 11.35 9.10 4.00
CA SER A 149 12.20 10.30 3.93
C SER A 149 12.36 11.00 5.29
N ASN A 150 11.49 10.67 6.25
CA ASN A 150 11.45 11.25 7.60
C ASN A 150 11.40 10.12 8.65
N SER A 151 12.03 10.35 9.81
CA SER A 151 12.15 9.36 10.88
C SER A 151 11.14 9.54 12.03
N GLU A 152 10.35 10.62 12.03
CA GLU A 152 9.51 11.03 13.15
C GLU A 152 8.03 10.69 12.94
N HIS A 153 7.58 10.58 11.70
CA HIS A 153 6.17 10.42 11.34
C HIS A 153 5.96 9.06 10.66
N PRO A 154 5.65 8.00 11.43
CA PRO A 154 5.38 6.69 10.86
C PRO A 154 4.10 6.70 10.02
N GLU A 155 4.12 5.94 8.93
CA GLU A 155 3.00 5.77 8.03
C GLU A 155 2.69 4.28 7.82
N GLY A 156 1.43 3.96 7.54
CA GLY A 156 1.00 2.57 7.30
C GLY A 156 1.39 1.62 8.43
N ALA A 157 2.04 0.50 8.09
CA ALA A 157 2.45 -0.52 9.04
C ALA A 157 3.51 -0.03 10.03
N ALA A 158 4.27 1.04 9.73
CA ALA A 158 5.28 1.58 10.63
C ALA A 158 4.69 2.17 11.92
N ASN A 159 3.37 2.38 11.98
CA ASN A 159 2.69 2.71 13.24
C ASN A 159 2.80 1.58 14.29
N MET A 160 3.17 0.36 13.87
CA MET A 160 3.40 -0.80 14.74
C MET A 160 4.89 -1.08 14.96
N GLN A 161 5.78 -0.18 14.57
CA GLN A 161 7.22 -0.36 14.75
C GLN A 161 7.61 -0.28 16.23
N ASP A 162 8.66 -1.02 16.62
CA ASP A 162 9.33 -0.84 17.91
C ASP A 162 10.15 0.46 17.91
N LYS A 163 10.79 0.75 16.76
CA LYS A 163 11.57 1.96 16.53
C LYS A 163 11.76 2.21 15.03
N ILE A 164 12.18 3.42 14.69
CA ILE A 164 12.76 3.73 13.38
C ILE A 164 14.25 3.34 13.34
N SER A 165 14.79 2.98 12.17
CA SER A 165 16.23 2.75 11.97
C SER A 165 17.05 4.03 12.05
N GLY A 166 18.38 3.91 12.14
CA GLY A 166 19.27 4.96 11.65
C GLY A 166 19.20 5.11 10.12
N GLU A 167 20.02 6.00 9.56
CA GLU A 167 20.12 6.16 8.09
C GLU A 167 20.53 4.84 7.43
N ILE A 168 19.76 4.39 6.43
CA ILE A 168 19.99 3.10 5.76
C ILE A 168 20.83 3.25 4.49
N GLU A 169 21.59 2.22 4.12
CA GLU A 169 22.36 2.20 2.87
C GLU A 169 21.49 1.91 1.63
N GLN A 170 20.52 0.98 1.75
CA GLN A 170 19.81 0.43 0.59
C GLN A 170 18.65 1.32 0.10
N HIS A 171 18.96 2.50 -0.44
CA HIS A 171 17.97 3.35 -1.12
C HIS A 171 18.58 4.26 -2.20
N ALA A 172 17.73 4.89 -3.03
CA ALA A 172 18.10 5.82 -4.10
C ALA A 172 18.94 5.23 -5.26
N TYR A 173 18.87 3.91 -5.45
CA TYR A 173 19.31 3.22 -6.67
C TYR A 173 18.26 2.22 -7.14
N TRP A 174 18.23 1.91 -8.45
CA TRP A 174 17.32 0.92 -9.01
C TRP A 174 17.66 -0.48 -8.49
N GLY A 175 16.67 -1.16 -7.91
CA GLY A 175 16.86 -2.44 -7.21
C GLY A 175 16.98 -2.31 -5.69
N SER A 176 17.09 -1.08 -5.15
CA SER A 176 17.18 -0.88 -3.69
C SER A 176 15.95 -1.39 -2.94
N MET A 177 14.75 -1.26 -3.51
CA MET A 177 13.50 -1.83 -2.96
C MET A 177 13.65 -3.33 -2.69
N ARG A 178 14.12 -4.09 -3.69
CA ARG A 178 14.40 -5.52 -3.57
C ARG A 178 15.49 -5.79 -2.53
N ASP A 179 16.57 -5.00 -2.53
CA ASP A 179 17.68 -5.19 -1.57
C ASP A 179 17.28 -4.94 -0.11
N ARG A 180 16.20 -4.18 0.15
CA ARG A 180 15.62 -3.99 1.49
C ARG A 180 14.74 -5.16 1.94
N MET A 181 14.24 -5.99 1.02
CA MET A 181 13.38 -7.12 1.33
C MET A 181 14.22 -8.32 1.76
N ALA A 182 14.06 -8.78 3.01
CA ALA A 182 14.92 -9.82 3.56
C ALA A 182 14.83 -11.16 2.82
N ALA A 183 13.64 -11.53 2.33
CA ALA A 183 13.44 -12.74 1.53
C ALA A 183 14.21 -12.69 0.19
N ALA A 184 14.50 -11.50 -0.35
CA ALA A 184 15.29 -11.35 -1.57
C ALA A 184 16.78 -11.68 -1.38
N GLN A 185 17.23 -12.04 -0.18
CA GLN A 185 18.58 -12.58 0.04
C GLN A 185 18.74 -13.95 -0.62
N ASP A 186 17.71 -14.80 -0.58
CA ASP A 186 17.78 -16.20 -1.02
C ASP A 186 16.62 -16.68 -1.89
N ASP A 187 15.64 -15.80 -2.18
CA ASP A 187 14.52 -16.02 -3.10
C ASP A 187 14.50 -14.93 -4.19
N GLU A 188 14.24 -15.32 -5.45
CA GLU A 188 14.06 -14.35 -6.54
C GLU A 188 12.74 -13.59 -6.45
N LEU A 189 11.78 -14.11 -5.69
CA LEU A 189 10.44 -13.54 -5.52
C LEU A 189 9.67 -13.40 -6.84
N SER A 190 9.89 -14.34 -7.76
CA SER A 190 9.26 -14.34 -9.09
C SER A 190 7.77 -14.62 -8.97
N GLY A 191 6.96 -13.72 -9.55
CA GLY A 191 5.50 -13.75 -9.57
C GLY A 191 4.91 -14.52 -10.73
N GLU A 192 3.58 -14.52 -10.79
CA GLU A 192 2.80 -15.20 -11.82
C GLU A 192 1.89 -14.20 -12.54
N ARG A 193 2.11 -14.04 -13.85
CA ARG A 193 1.21 -13.28 -14.73
C ARG A 193 0.02 -14.15 -15.11
N LEU A 194 -1.18 -13.65 -14.86
CA LEU A 194 -2.40 -14.31 -15.32
C LEU A 194 -2.81 -13.86 -16.72
N GLU A 195 -3.19 -14.86 -17.51
CA GLU A 195 -4.11 -14.68 -18.62
C GLU A 195 -5.47 -14.25 -18.06
N GLN A 196 -6.06 -13.21 -18.64
CA GLN A 196 -7.29 -12.59 -18.15
C GLN A 196 -8.39 -13.66 -17.94
N SER A 197 -8.85 -13.83 -16.70
CA SER A 197 -9.88 -14.83 -16.44
C SER A 197 -11.16 -14.45 -17.20
N LYS A 198 -11.66 -15.36 -18.05
CA LYS A 198 -12.98 -15.24 -18.69
C LYS A 198 -14.10 -15.62 -17.73
N ASN A 199 -14.01 -15.23 -16.46
CA ASN A 199 -15.09 -15.49 -15.52
C ASN A 199 -16.27 -14.56 -15.81
N SER A 200 -17.15 -15.05 -16.67
CA SER A 200 -18.58 -14.78 -16.59
C SER A 200 -19.11 -15.48 -15.34
N ALA A 201 -19.62 -14.75 -14.35
CA ALA A 201 -20.47 -15.38 -13.34
C ALA A 201 -21.46 -14.40 -12.71
N ALA A 202 -22.69 -14.87 -12.67
CA ALA A 202 -23.92 -14.19 -12.31
C ALA A 202 -24.10 -13.94 -10.79
N THR A 203 -23.05 -14.13 -9.98
CA THR A 203 -23.13 -14.03 -8.52
C THR A 203 -22.70 -12.66 -8.04
N LYS A 204 -23.43 -12.10 -7.08
CA LYS A 204 -23.10 -10.79 -6.50
C LYS A 204 -21.82 -10.84 -5.66
N ARG A 205 -21.53 -11.97 -5.02
CA ARG A 205 -20.30 -12.21 -4.25
C ARG A 205 -19.27 -12.97 -5.09
N VAL A 206 -18.04 -12.46 -5.15
CA VAL A 206 -16.92 -13.01 -5.90
C VAL A 206 -15.70 -13.07 -5.00
N ARG A 207 -15.05 -14.24 -4.94
CA ARG A 207 -13.75 -14.42 -4.29
C ARG A 207 -12.69 -14.62 -5.36
N VAL A 208 -11.64 -13.80 -5.34
CA VAL A 208 -10.50 -13.93 -6.25
C VAL A 208 -9.43 -14.78 -5.56
N PRO A 209 -8.91 -15.84 -6.20
CA PRO A 209 -7.82 -16.63 -5.62
C PRO A 209 -6.57 -15.78 -5.46
N GLY A 210 -5.85 -16.03 -4.36
CA GLY A 210 -4.53 -15.44 -4.12
C GLY A 210 -3.55 -15.82 -5.23
N LYS A 211 -2.43 -15.11 -5.29
CA LYS A 211 -1.41 -15.33 -6.34
C LYS A 211 -0.05 -15.50 -5.74
N LYS A 212 0.78 -16.36 -6.32
CA LYS A 212 2.16 -16.48 -5.89
C LYS A 212 2.92 -15.17 -6.15
N ASN A 213 3.60 -14.68 -5.13
CA ASN A 213 4.45 -13.48 -5.15
C ASN A 213 3.76 -12.24 -5.74
N LEU A 214 2.48 -12.04 -5.44
CA LEU A 214 1.79 -10.79 -5.79
C LEU A 214 2.51 -9.62 -5.12
N CYS A 215 2.95 -8.65 -5.92
CA CYS A 215 3.64 -7.47 -5.42
C CYS A 215 2.65 -6.33 -5.22
N ILE A 216 2.51 -5.83 -4.00
CA ILE A 216 1.64 -4.69 -3.68
C ILE A 216 2.51 -3.56 -3.15
N ILE A 217 2.28 -2.35 -3.65
CA ILE A 217 2.94 -1.13 -3.15
C ILE A 217 1.89 -0.16 -2.66
N ARG A 218 2.13 0.38 -1.46
CA ARG A 218 1.48 1.60 -0.97
C ARG A 218 2.56 2.68 -0.87
N SER A 219 2.51 3.68 -1.75
CA SER A 219 3.49 4.78 -1.79
C SER A 219 2.81 6.12 -1.56
N GLY A 220 3.12 6.75 -0.42
CA GLY A 220 2.42 7.94 0.05
C GLY A 220 3.25 9.21 0.06
N GLN A 221 2.52 10.32 0.07
CA GLN A 221 3.02 11.68 0.11
C GLN A 221 2.19 12.46 1.12
N ASP A 222 2.87 13.07 2.08
CA ASP A 222 2.28 13.94 3.10
C ASP A 222 2.93 15.32 3.01
N TRP A 223 2.11 16.32 2.63
CA TRP A 223 2.51 17.71 2.57
C TRP A 223 1.78 18.59 3.59
N SER A 224 1.08 18.01 4.57
CA SER A 224 0.28 18.77 5.56
C SER A 224 1.12 19.79 6.30
N ASP A 225 2.34 19.40 6.69
CA ASP A 225 3.24 20.20 7.52
C ASP A 225 4.30 20.95 6.69
N THR A 226 4.11 21.01 5.36
CA THR A 226 5.07 21.71 4.49
C THR A 226 5.04 23.22 4.67
N LEU A 227 6.21 23.86 4.58
CA LEU A 227 6.29 25.32 4.51
C LEU A 227 5.55 25.86 3.27
N PRO A 228 4.97 27.07 3.28
CA PRO A 228 4.15 27.56 2.17
C PRO A 228 4.84 27.53 0.79
N GLU A 229 6.14 27.85 0.74
CA GLU A 229 6.91 27.80 -0.50
C GLU A 229 7.13 26.36 -1.00
N GLU A 230 7.44 25.44 -0.09
CA GLU A 230 7.61 24.02 -0.39
C GLU A 230 6.29 23.38 -0.82
N ARG A 231 5.18 23.72 -0.16
CA ARG A 231 3.81 23.31 -0.51
C ARG A 231 3.49 23.72 -1.94
N ALA A 232 3.66 25.01 -2.25
CA ALA A 232 3.42 25.54 -3.59
C ALA A 232 4.33 24.87 -4.62
N LEU A 233 5.59 24.62 -4.28
CA LEU A 233 6.51 23.92 -5.18
C LEU A 233 6.05 22.48 -5.46
N TYR A 234 5.67 21.73 -4.43
CA TYR A 234 5.20 20.35 -4.56
C TYR A 234 3.93 20.29 -5.41
N LEU A 235 2.90 21.08 -5.06
CA LEU A 235 1.61 21.07 -5.73
C LEU A 235 1.66 21.53 -7.19
N ASN A 236 2.57 22.45 -7.52
CA ASN A 236 2.69 22.98 -8.89
C ASN A 236 3.64 22.18 -9.78
N THR A 237 4.58 21.41 -9.23
CA THR A 237 5.61 20.73 -10.04
C THR A 237 5.64 19.21 -9.87
N MET A 238 5.56 18.71 -8.65
CA MET A 238 5.72 17.28 -8.35
C MET A 238 4.39 16.53 -8.40
N HIS A 239 3.38 17.02 -7.69
CA HIS A 239 2.08 16.38 -7.59
C HIS A 239 1.42 16.13 -8.97
N PRO A 240 1.44 17.08 -9.94
CA PRO A 240 0.84 16.82 -11.26
C PRO A 240 1.58 15.73 -12.05
N VAL A 241 2.90 15.58 -11.84
CA VAL A 241 3.71 14.53 -12.48
C VAL A 241 3.40 13.16 -11.85
N LEU A 242 3.26 13.12 -10.53
CA LEU A 242 2.78 11.93 -9.80
C LEU A 242 1.40 11.49 -10.31
N VAL A 243 0.43 12.40 -10.38
CA VAL A 243 -0.94 12.11 -10.86
C VAL A 243 -0.90 11.50 -12.26
N LYS A 244 -0.07 12.03 -13.17
CA LYS A 244 0.10 11.43 -14.51
C LYS A 244 0.61 10.00 -14.46
N GLY A 245 1.57 9.70 -13.59
CA GLY A 245 2.08 8.34 -13.41
C GLY A 245 1.05 7.37 -12.83
N MET A 246 0.27 7.83 -11.84
CA MET A 246 -0.79 7.03 -11.24
C MET A 246 -1.94 6.76 -12.22
N THR A 247 -2.32 7.77 -13.02
CA THR A 247 -3.30 7.63 -14.11
C THR A 247 -2.84 6.63 -15.17
N PHE A 248 -1.57 6.70 -15.59
CA PHE A 248 -1.01 5.71 -16.50
C PHE A 248 -1.11 4.29 -15.94
N LEU A 249 -0.71 4.06 -14.68
CA LEU A 249 -0.84 2.73 -14.07
C LEU A 249 -2.30 2.26 -13.98
N ARG A 250 -3.24 3.17 -13.70
CA ARG A 250 -4.67 2.85 -13.60
C ARG A 250 -5.29 2.45 -14.95
N ASP A 251 -4.91 3.17 -16.01
CA ASP A 251 -5.59 3.09 -17.30
C ASP A 251 -4.85 2.16 -18.29
N GLU A 252 -3.52 2.11 -18.22
CA GLU A 252 -2.63 1.44 -19.17
C GLU A 252 -1.66 0.45 -18.49
N GLY A 253 -1.66 0.34 -17.16
CA GLY A 253 -0.70 -0.45 -16.41
C GLY A 253 -0.73 -1.96 -16.66
N ARG A 254 -1.81 -2.51 -17.24
CA ARG A 254 -1.96 -3.94 -17.47
C ARG A 254 -0.89 -4.51 -18.41
N GLU A 255 -0.42 -3.73 -19.38
CA GLU A 255 0.60 -4.18 -20.34
C GLU A 255 1.95 -4.44 -19.66
N ILE A 256 2.22 -3.72 -18.57
CA ILE A 256 3.46 -3.77 -17.80
C ILE A 256 3.31 -4.52 -16.46
N GLY A 257 2.24 -5.31 -16.30
CA GLY A 257 2.03 -6.18 -15.13
C GLY A 257 1.31 -5.53 -13.94
N CYS A 258 0.85 -4.29 -14.04
CA CYS A 258 0.00 -3.68 -13.02
C CYS A 258 -1.46 -4.09 -13.22
N TYR A 259 -2.02 -4.88 -12.30
CA TYR A 259 -3.41 -5.32 -12.35
C TYR A 259 -4.38 -4.18 -12.04
N ALA A 260 -4.12 -3.45 -10.95
CA ALA A 260 -4.95 -2.35 -10.48
C ALA A 260 -4.07 -1.28 -9.84
N ASN A 261 -4.40 0.00 -10.06
CA ASN A 261 -3.75 1.11 -9.40
C ASN A 261 -4.75 2.25 -9.17
N ASN A 262 -4.68 2.87 -8.00
CA ASN A 262 -5.43 4.08 -7.69
C ASN A 262 -4.57 5.03 -6.83
N LEU A 263 -4.74 6.33 -7.04
CA LEU A 263 -4.23 7.37 -6.14
C LEU A 263 -5.34 7.73 -5.16
N TRP A 264 -5.15 7.34 -3.90
CA TRP A 264 -6.11 7.52 -2.82
C TRP A 264 -5.83 8.80 -2.04
N ASP A 265 -6.88 9.52 -1.69
CA ASP A 265 -6.84 10.62 -0.73
C ASP A 265 -7.10 10.07 0.67
N VAL A 266 -6.20 10.37 1.63
CA VAL A 266 -6.49 10.14 3.05
C VAL A 266 -7.54 11.16 3.47
N VAL A 267 -8.61 10.67 4.12
CA VAL A 267 -9.74 11.50 4.52
C VAL A 267 -9.87 11.56 6.03
N ASP A 268 -10.51 12.61 6.54
CA ASP A 268 -10.89 12.67 7.94
C ASP A 268 -11.88 11.55 8.29
N PRO A 269 -11.67 10.78 9.37
CA PRO A 269 -12.53 9.64 9.69
C PRO A 269 -13.91 10.05 10.20
N VAL A 270 -14.18 11.34 10.47
CA VAL A 270 -15.46 11.87 10.93
C VAL A 270 -16.21 12.54 9.78
N SER A 271 -15.56 13.45 9.05
CA SER A 271 -16.19 14.17 7.93
C SER A 271 -16.15 13.40 6.60
N TYR A 272 -15.20 12.47 6.45
CA TYR A 272 -14.88 11.75 5.20
C TYR A 272 -14.44 12.67 4.05
N GLU A 273 -13.96 13.87 4.38
CA GLU A 273 -13.40 14.80 3.40
C GLU A 273 -11.88 14.63 3.23
N ALA A 274 -11.41 14.82 2.00
CA ALA A 274 -10.00 14.76 1.61
C ALA A 274 -9.25 16.05 1.98
N ASP A 275 -9.24 16.38 3.27
CA ASP A 275 -8.65 17.62 3.82
C ASP A 275 -7.34 17.38 4.56
N LYS A 276 -6.79 16.17 4.51
CA LYS A 276 -5.56 15.78 5.21
C LYS A 276 -4.28 16.11 4.45
N GLU A 277 -4.37 16.54 3.20
CA GLU A 277 -3.19 16.85 2.37
C GLU A 277 -2.20 15.69 2.31
N ARG A 278 -2.77 14.48 2.26
CA ARG A 278 -2.08 13.20 2.29
C ARG A 278 -2.69 12.30 1.24
N THR A 279 -1.87 11.78 0.35
CA THR A 279 -2.28 10.82 -0.69
C THR A 279 -1.37 9.63 -0.72
N PHE A 280 -1.83 8.53 -1.31
CA PHE A 280 -0.96 7.40 -1.63
C PHE A 280 -1.42 6.65 -2.88
N GLY A 281 -0.45 6.24 -3.70
CA GLY A 281 -0.68 5.24 -4.73
C GLY A 281 -0.79 3.86 -4.09
N LEU A 282 -1.85 3.12 -4.42
CA LEU A 282 -1.99 1.71 -4.10
C LEU A 282 -1.99 0.93 -5.41
N GLY A 283 -0.92 0.16 -5.65
CA GLY A 283 -0.71 -0.58 -6.88
C GLY A 283 -0.55 -2.07 -6.62
N PHE A 284 -1.18 -2.89 -7.46
CA PHE A 284 -1.13 -4.35 -7.46
C PHE A 284 -0.40 -4.81 -8.72
N PHE A 285 0.71 -5.52 -8.57
CA PHE A 285 1.57 -5.97 -9.64
C PHE A 285 1.70 -7.49 -9.62
N ASP A 286 1.73 -8.10 -10.81
CA ASP A 286 1.91 -9.53 -11.00
C ASP A 286 3.25 -10.07 -10.47
N ASP A 287 4.28 -9.23 -10.50
CA ASP A 287 5.64 -9.53 -10.06
C ASP A 287 6.31 -8.25 -9.54
N MET A 288 7.19 -8.38 -8.56
CA MET A 288 8.05 -7.27 -8.11
C MET A 288 8.93 -6.73 -9.25
N LYS A 289 9.36 -7.58 -10.18
CA LYS A 289 10.08 -7.20 -11.41
C LYS A 289 9.27 -6.27 -12.30
N SER A 290 7.94 -6.39 -12.33
CA SER A 290 7.05 -5.50 -13.08
C SER A 290 7.00 -4.10 -12.46
N LEU A 291 6.91 -4.03 -11.13
CA LEU A 291 7.05 -2.77 -10.39
C LEU A 291 8.45 -2.14 -10.58
N GLU A 292 9.51 -2.94 -10.52
CA GLU A 292 10.88 -2.50 -10.80
C GLU A 292 11.04 -2.00 -12.24
N TYR A 293 10.42 -2.67 -13.22
CA TYR A 293 10.44 -2.27 -14.62
C TYR A 293 9.75 -0.91 -14.81
N TRP A 294 8.55 -0.75 -14.28
CA TRP A 294 7.85 0.53 -14.35
C TRP A 294 8.68 1.66 -13.72
N SER A 295 9.18 1.44 -12.50
CA SER A 295 9.89 2.46 -11.76
C SER A 295 11.22 2.85 -12.43
N LYS A 296 11.99 1.89 -12.96
CA LYS A 296 13.30 2.16 -13.54
C LYS A 296 13.28 2.58 -15.01
N SER A 297 12.23 2.23 -15.76
CA SER A 297 12.24 2.34 -17.24
C SER A 297 11.06 3.11 -17.83
N HIS A 298 9.92 3.22 -17.15
CA HIS A 298 8.78 3.93 -17.71
C HIS A 298 8.92 5.44 -17.53
N GLN A 299 8.66 6.20 -18.61
CA GLN A 299 8.87 7.65 -18.62
C GLN A 299 8.07 8.37 -17.52
N THR A 300 6.89 7.84 -17.15
CA THR A 300 6.08 8.43 -16.07
C THR A 300 6.82 8.42 -14.74
N HIS A 301 7.45 7.31 -14.34
CA HIS A 301 8.18 7.25 -13.08
C HIS A 301 9.55 7.93 -13.17
N ILE A 302 10.23 7.86 -14.32
CA ILE A 302 11.46 8.63 -14.56
C ILE A 302 11.20 10.13 -14.36
N ASN A 303 10.05 10.63 -14.82
CA ASN A 303 9.67 12.03 -14.60
C ASN A 303 9.39 12.34 -13.13
N ILE A 304 8.76 11.42 -12.38
CA ILE A 304 8.54 11.57 -10.92
C ILE A 304 9.88 11.63 -10.20
N PHE A 305 10.76 10.66 -10.44
CA PHE A 305 12.06 10.55 -9.79
C PHE A 305 12.98 11.73 -10.14
N GLY A 306 13.07 12.08 -11.43
CA GLY A 306 13.82 13.26 -11.88
C GLY A 306 13.26 14.57 -11.31
N GLY A 307 11.93 14.68 -11.23
CA GLY A 307 11.25 15.77 -10.55
C GLY A 307 11.67 15.89 -9.09
N PHE A 308 11.71 14.77 -8.36
CA PHE A 308 12.09 14.74 -6.94
C PHE A 308 13.54 15.20 -6.74
N LEU A 309 14.47 14.78 -7.60
CA LEU A 309 15.85 15.24 -7.53
C LEU A 309 15.98 16.74 -7.76
N MET A 310 15.23 17.31 -8.71
CA MET A 310 15.19 18.77 -8.92
C MET A 310 14.56 19.50 -7.74
N TYR A 311 13.49 18.94 -7.16
CA TYR A 311 12.80 19.44 -5.99
C TYR A 311 13.72 19.50 -4.76
N ALA A 312 14.36 18.37 -4.41
CA ALA A 312 15.31 18.26 -3.31
C ALA A 312 16.49 19.24 -3.47
N LYS A 313 17.05 19.33 -4.68
CA LYS A 313 18.11 20.28 -4.99
C LYS A 313 17.68 21.74 -4.78
N LYS A 314 16.45 22.10 -5.20
CA LYS A 314 15.93 23.47 -5.04
C LYS A 314 15.75 23.87 -3.57
N LEU A 315 15.54 22.90 -2.69
CA LEU A 315 15.38 23.08 -1.25
C LEU A 315 16.66 22.76 -0.46
N ASN A 316 17.82 22.63 -1.14
CA ASN A 316 19.09 22.27 -0.52
C ASN A 316 19.03 21.01 0.36
N ASN A 317 18.20 20.03 -0.04
CA ASN A 317 17.93 18.78 0.69
C ASN A 317 17.31 18.97 2.09
N VAL A 318 16.75 20.15 2.38
CA VAL A 318 15.96 20.41 3.59
C VAL A 318 14.49 20.31 3.20
N LEU A 319 13.90 19.14 3.40
CA LEU A 319 12.54 18.80 2.98
C LEU A 319 11.63 18.66 4.20
N SER A 320 10.50 19.35 4.18
CA SER A 320 9.38 19.08 5.11
C SER A 320 8.33 18.16 4.50
N LEU A 321 8.36 17.95 3.17
CA LEU A 321 7.57 16.92 2.49
C LEU A 321 7.98 15.53 2.98
N ARG A 322 7.00 14.77 3.45
CA ARG A 322 7.20 13.40 3.91
C ARG A 322 6.76 12.44 2.82
N LEU A 323 7.68 11.55 2.44
CA LEU A 323 7.48 10.53 1.44
C LEU A 323 7.72 9.18 2.08
N PHE A 324 6.87 8.21 1.78
CA PHE A 324 7.09 6.85 2.20
C PHE A 324 6.63 5.86 1.16
N HIS A 325 7.11 4.63 1.29
CA HIS A 325 6.37 3.50 0.77
C HIS A 325 6.49 2.30 1.68
N GLU A 326 5.56 1.38 1.50
CA GLU A 326 5.61 0.03 2.01
C GLU A 326 5.27 -0.95 0.87
N VAL A 327 6.05 -2.01 0.75
CA VAL A 327 5.94 -2.99 -0.34
C VAL A 327 5.79 -4.39 0.24
N TYR A 328 4.86 -5.14 -0.32
CA TYR A 328 4.49 -6.50 0.06
C TYR A 328 4.76 -7.44 -1.10
N VAL A 329 5.36 -8.61 -0.86
CA VAL A 329 5.40 -9.70 -1.84
C VAL A 329 4.78 -10.95 -1.25
N LEU A 330 3.53 -11.19 -1.62
CA LEU A 330 2.65 -12.11 -0.93
C LEU A 330 2.60 -13.48 -1.62
N GLU A 331 2.72 -14.54 -0.85
CA GLU A 331 2.38 -15.90 -1.30
C GLU A 331 0.85 -16.06 -1.43
N GLU A 332 0.41 -17.10 -2.16
CA GLU A 332 -1.01 -17.34 -2.46
C GLU A 332 -1.88 -17.36 -1.18
N GLY A 333 -1.42 -18.04 -0.13
CA GLY A 333 -2.13 -18.14 1.15
C GLY A 333 -2.09 -16.89 2.03
N GLN A 334 -1.32 -15.86 1.64
CA GLN A 334 -1.15 -14.61 2.38
C GLN A 334 -2.10 -13.51 1.89
N GLN A 335 -3.04 -13.85 1.01
CA GLN A 335 -3.97 -12.93 0.37
C GLN A 335 -5.42 -13.39 0.54
N GLU A 336 -6.32 -12.43 0.70
CA GLU A 336 -7.75 -12.66 0.67
C GLU A 336 -8.44 -11.53 -0.09
N PHE A 337 -9.10 -11.86 -1.20
CA PHE A 337 -9.82 -10.90 -2.03
C PHE A 337 -11.28 -11.31 -2.16
N GLU A 338 -12.18 -10.47 -1.68
CA GLU A 338 -13.62 -10.72 -1.75
C GLU A 338 -14.37 -9.43 -2.09
N TYR A 339 -15.25 -9.52 -3.07
CA TYR A 339 -16.03 -8.41 -3.61
C TYR A 339 -17.50 -8.79 -3.64
N ILE A 340 -18.38 -7.88 -3.27
CA ILE A 340 -19.83 -8.07 -3.22
C ILE A 340 -20.47 -6.90 -3.94
N GLY A 341 -21.11 -7.12 -5.09
CA GLY A 341 -21.82 -6.07 -5.82
C GLY A 341 -20.93 -4.96 -6.43
N CYS A 342 -19.61 -5.13 -6.43
CA CYS A 342 -18.68 -4.23 -7.12
C CYS A 342 -18.74 -4.39 -8.64
N HIS A 343 -18.34 -3.37 -9.39
CA HIS A 343 -18.14 -3.52 -10.84
C HIS A 343 -16.93 -4.42 -11.13
N LYS A 344 -16.93 -5.04 -12.31
CA LYS A 344 -15.93 -6.04 -12.74
C LYS A 344 -14.47 -5.56 -12.75
N ASP A 345 -14.26 -4.25 -12.65
CA ASP A 345 -12.95 -3.60 -12.74
C ASP A 345 -12.43 -3.10 -11.38
N THR A 346 -13.07 -3.50 -10.28
CA THR A 346 -12.67 -3.14 -8.90
C THR A 346 -11.55 -4.04 -8.39
N GLY A 347 -10.44 -3.43 -7.95
CA GLY A 347 -9.34 -4.14 -7.31
C GLY A 347 -8.86 -5.33 -8.13
N MET A 348 -8.77 -6.50 -7.52
CA MET A 348 -8.33 -7.75 -8.15
C MET A 348 -9.41 -8.48 -8.95
N LEU A 349 -10.63 -7.96 -9.10
CA LEU A 349 -11.61 -8.52 -10.04
C LEU A 349 -11.14 -8.45 -11.50
N VAL A 350 -10.26 -7.50 -11.80
CA VAL A 350 -9.62 -7.35 -13.12
C VAL A 350 -8.62 -8.47 -13.45
N ALA A 351 -8.12 -9.19 -12.44
CA ALA A 351 -6.90 -9.99 -12.53
C ALA A 351 -7.08 -11.28 -13.34
#